data_AF-A0A820EH39-F1
#
_entry.id   AF-A0A820EH39-F1
#
_cell.length_a   1.000
_cell.length_b   1.000
_cell.length_c   1.000
_cell.angle_alpha   90.00
_cell.angle_beta   90.00
_cell.angle_gamma   90.00
#
_symmetry.space_group_name_H-M   'P 1'
#
loop_
_entity.id
_entity.type
_entity.pdbx_description
1 polymer ?
#
loop_
_entity_poly.entity_id
_entity_poly.type
_entity_poly.pdbx_seq_one_letter_code
_entity_poly.pdbx_strand_id
1 'polypeptide(L)'
;EDPSDEFVALRDLVSLELCQKYLPDLFSKESILKTNRLTKEMIEKARDICKLTKQEIRRVYEICFLQSININDQEQMKNFRLLVKQRLYAPLQFDKRRRLQLADPTLEALATDPEKRKKYLSTQYEYVLEHYENILRAFDKYKD
;
A
#
# COMPACT_ATOMS: atom_id res chain seq x y z
N GLU A 1 -9.76 -4.03 18.69
CA GLU A 1 -10.50 -2.95 18.03
C GLU A 1 -9.82 -2.69 16.70
N ASP A 2 -10.56 -2.70 15.60
CA ASP A 2 -10.02 -2.26 14.31
C ASP A 2 -9.86 -0.73 14.37
N PRO A 3 -8.70 -0.18 13.95
CA PRO A 3 -8.50 1.27 13.97
C PRO A 3 -9.49 1.94 13.03
N SER A 4 -10.02 3.11 13.43
CA SER A 4 -10.81 3.93 12.52
C SER A 4 -9.96 4.39 11.33
N ASP A 5 -10.60 4.74 10.22
CA ASP A 5 -9.94 5.24 9.02
C ASP A 5 -9.04 6.46 9.31
N GLU A 6 -9.43 7.30 10.27
CA GLU A 6 -8.65 8.46 10.71
C GLU A 6 -7.33 8.05 11.41
N PHE A 7 -7.38 7.03 12.28
CA PHE A 7 -6.17 6.50 12.91
C PHE A 7 -5.24 5.83 11.89
N VAL A 8 -5.81 5.12 10.92
CA VAL A 8 -5.04 4.52 9.82
C VAL A 8 -4.39 5.63 8.99
N ALA A 9 -5.11 6.71 8.71
CA ALA A 9 -4.60 7.83 7.93
C ALA A 9 -3.45 8.55 8.64
N LEU A 10 -3.62 8.88 9.92
CA LEU A 10 -2.57 9.50 10.73
C LEU A 10 -1.33 8.60 10.81
N ARG A 11 -1.52 7.29 11.02
CA ARG A 11 -0.42 6.33 11.08
C ARG A 11 0.36 6.26 9.77
N ASP A 12 -0.33 6.21 8.64
CA ASP A 12 0.34 6.19 7.33
C ASP A 12 1.10 7.49 7.06
N LEU A 13 0.53 8.63 7.44
CA LEU A 13 1.18 9.94 7.31
C LEU A 13 2.48 10.00 8.12
N VAL A 14 2.43 9.60 9.39
CA VAL A 14 3.62 9.53 10.26
C VAL A 14 4.63 8.52 9.72
N SER A 15 4.17 7.35 9.27
CA SER A 15 5.05 6.31 8.72
C SER A 15 5.76 6.78 7.44
N LEU A 16 5.05 7.53 6.59
CA LEU A 16 5.62 8.16 5.40
C LEU A 16 6.69 9.19 5.78
N GLU A 17 6.40 10.07 6.74
CA GLU A 17 7.34 11.08 7.22
C GLU A 17 8.61 10.45 7.79
N LEU A 18 8.48 9.43 8.65
CA LEU A 18 9.61 8.71 9.22
C LEU A 18 10.50 8.10 8.12
N CYS A 19 9.90 7.44 7.13
CA CYS A 19 10.65 6.84 6.03
C CYS A 19 11.34 7.90 5.15
N GLN A 20 10.68 9.00 4.82
CA GLN A 20 11.30 10.07 4.03
C GLN A 20 12.42 10.79 4.80
N LYS A 21 12.27 10.96 6.11
CA LYS A 21 13.25 11.65 6.97
C LYS A 21 14.48 10.80 7.27
N TYR A 22 14.28 9.53 7.63
CA TYR A 22 15.37 8.66 8.12
C TYR A 22 15.91 7.71 7.07
N LEU A 23 15.19 7.47 5.97
CA LEU A 23 15.58 6.55 4.90
C LEU A 23 15.42 7.18 3.49
N PRO A 24 15.89 8.41 3.25
CA PRO A 24 15.68 9.12 1.98
C PRO A 24 16.26 8.35 0.78
N ASP A 25 17.38 7.65 0.94
CA ASP A 25 18.00 6.88 -0.15
C ASP A 25 17.16 5.68 -0.61
N LEU A 26 16.24 5.21 0.25
CA LEU A 26 15.38 4.05 -0.02
C LEU A 26 13.96 4.47 -0.42
N PHE A 27 13.46 5.58 0.11
CA PHE A 27 12.08 6.05 -0.10
C PHE A 27 11.99 7.35 -0.92
N SER A 28 13.07 7.76 -1.58
CA SER A 28 13.04 8.85 -2.56
C SER A 28 12.35 8.43 -3.87
N LYS A 29 11.88 9.44 -4.62
CA LYS A 29 11.29 9.26 -5.95
C LYS A 29 12.16 8.42 -6.88
N GLU A 30 13.45 8.73 -6.94
CA GLU A 30 14.40 8.00 -7.80
C GLU A 30 14.53 6.53 -7.39
N SER A 31 14.68 6.25 -6.09
CA SER A 31 14.85 4.90 -5.57
C SER A 31 13.60 4.03 -5.80
N ILE A 32 12.42 4.62 -5.61
CA ILE A 32 11.13 3.95 -5.81
C ILE A 32 10.94 3.56 -7.28
N LEU A 33 11.19 4.50 -8.21
CA LEU A 33 11.08 4.26 -9.65
C LEU A 33 12.13 3.25 -10.13
N LYS A 34 13.37 3.34 -9.63
CA LYS A 34 14.46 2.44 -9.98
C LYS A 34 14.19 0.99 -9.55
N THR A 35 13.69 0.80 -8.34
CA THR A 35 13.43 -0.54 -7.80
C THR A 35 12.16 -1.16 -8.38
N ASN A 36 11.12 -0.35 -8.61
CA ASN A 36 9.80 -0.76 -9.12
C ASN A 36 9.15 -1.93 -8.35
N ARG A 37 9.64 -2.25 -7.15
CA ARG A 37 9.08 -3.20 -6.19
C ARG A 37 9.58 -2.91 -4.78
N LEU A 38 8.83 -3.33 -3.78
CA LEU A 38 9.30 -3.33 -2.39
C LEU A 38 10.45 -4.34 -2.22
N THR A 39 11.64 -3.85 -1.86
CA THR A 39 12.83 -4.70 -1.69
C THR A 39 12.98 -5.20 -0.25
N LYS A 40 13.83 -6.23 -0.05
CA LYS A 40 14.15 -6.73 1.30
C LYS A 40 14.86 -5.67 2.14
N GLU A 41 15.79 -4.93 1.53
CA GLU A 41 16.52 -3.85 2.20
C GLU A 41 15.57 -2.76 2.72
N MET A 42 14.58 -2.35 1.91
CA MET A 42 13.56 -1.39 2.36
C MET A 42 12.79 -1.91 3.57
N ILE A 43 12.47 -3.20 3.59
CA ILE A 43 11.75 -3.84 4.71
C ILE A 43 12.62 -3.89 5.96
N GLU A 44 13.86 -4.32 5.83
CA GLU A 44 14.80 -4.47 6.95
C GLU A 44 15.12 -3.11 7.56
N LYS A 45 15.51 -2.13 6.74
CA LYS A 45 15.86 -0.79 7.20
C LYS A 45 14.67 -0.05 7.83
N ALA A 46 13.48 -0.11 7.22
CA ALA A 46 12.30 0.53 7.80
C ALA A 46 11.82 -0.14 9.10
N ARG A 47 12.01 -1.46 9.24
CA ARG A 47 11.76 -2.15 10.51
C ARG A 47 12.77 -1.74 11.57
N ASP A 48 14.04 -1.65 11.24
CA ASP A 48 15.08 -1.41 12.22
C ASP A 48 15.13 0.05 12.67
N ILE A 49 14.96 1.00 11.74
CA ILE A 49 15.10 2.43 11.98
C ILE A 49 13.75 3.06 12.32
N CYS A 50 12.71 2.81 11.51
CA CYS A 50 11.39 3.44 11.68
C CYS A 50 10.43 2.58 12.54
N LYS A 51 10.85 1.38 12.96
CA LYS A 51 10.05 0.43 13.78
C LYS A 51 8.72 0.04 13.15
N LEU A 52 8.64 0.07 11.82
CA LEU A 52 7.42 -0.25 11.08
C LEU A 52 7.25 -1.76 10.87
N THR A 53 5.99 -2.20 10.90
CA THR A 53 5.59 -3.55 10.47
C THR A 53 5.69 -3.70 8.96
N LYS A 54 5.73 -4.94 8.47
CA LYS A 54 5.78 -5.21 7.02
C LYS A 54 4.56 -4.65 6.27
N GLN A 55 3.40 -4.57 6.93
CA GLN A 55 2.17 -4.04 6.34
C GLN A 55 2.26 -2.52 6.18
N GLU A 56 2.70 -1.80 7.21
CA GLU A 56 2.93 -0.35 7.16
C GLU A 56 3.98 -0.01 6.11
N ILE A 57 5.10 -0.74 6.07
CA ILE A 57 6.16 -0.53 5.06
C ILE A 57 5.62 -0.70 3.64
N ARG A 58 4.75 -1.68 3.40
CA ARG A 58 4.13 -1.88 2.09
C ARG A 58 3.22 -0.70 1.71
N ARG A 59 2.44 -0.16 2.65
CA ARG A 59 1.60 1.02 2.42
C ARG A 59 2.45 2.25 2.12
N VAL A 60 3.48 2.51 2.91
CA VAL A 60 4.43 3.62 2.68
C VAL A 60 5.08 3.50 1.30
N TYR A 61 5.55 2.31 0.92
CA TYR A 61 6.11 2.09 -0.41
C TYR A 61 5.12 2.45 -1.53
N GLU A 62 3.86 2.03 -1.40
CA GLU A 62 2.82 2.32 -2.39
C GLU A 62 2.48 3.81 -2.46
N ILE A 63 2.43 4.49 -1.30
CA ILE A 63 2.21 5.95 -1.24
C ILE A 63 3.38 6.69 -1.91
N CYS A 64 4.62 6.33 -1.59
CA CYS A 64 5.80 6.86 -2.27
C CYS A 64 5.78 6.58 -3.78
N PHE A 65 5.32 5.39 -4.19
CA PHE A 65 5.18 5.05 -5.61
C PHE A 65 4.18 5.95 -6.31
N LEU A 66 2.99 6.15 -5.73
CA LEU A 66 1.98 7.07 -6.26
C LEU A 66 2.52 8.50 -6.37
N GLN A 67 3.26 8.96 -5.36
CA GLN A 67 3.91 10.28 -5.37
C GLN A 67 5.00 10.40 -6.46
N SER A 68 5.59 9.28 -6.86
CA SER A 68 6.73 9.24 -7.78
C SER A 68 6.33 9.18 -9.24
N ILE A 69 5.10 8.76 -9.56
CA ILE A 69 4.65 8.60 -10.94
C ILE A 69 3.95 9.84 -11.48
N ASN A 70 3.90 9.96 -12.80
CA ASN A 70 3.04 10.91 -13.47
C ASN A 70 1.62 10.31 -13.61
N ILE A 71 0.63 10.91 -12.94
CA ILE A 71 -0.76 10.44 -12.99
C ILE A 71 -1.40 10.53 -14.38
N ASN A 72 -0.85 11.37 -15.27
CA ASN A 72 -1.30 11.49 -16.66
C ASN A 72 -0.64 10.43 -17.59
N ASP A 73 0.37 9.72 -17.10
CA ASP A 73 1.00 8.61 -17.80
C ASP A 73 0.22 7.33 -17.54
N GLN A 74 -0.47 6.85 -18.59
CA GLN A 74 -1.32 5.66 -18.50
C GLN A 74 -0.53 4.38 -18.16
N GLU A 75 0.72 4.28 -18.58
CA GLU A 75 1.55 3.10 -18.31
C GLU A 75 1.97 3.08 -16.84
N GLN A 76 2.43 4.22 -16.31
CA GLN A 76 2.81 4.33 -14.91
C GLN A 76 1.62 4.10 -13.97
N MET A 77 0.46 4.70 -14.29
CA MET A 77 -0.77 4.47 -13.52
C MET A 77 -1.24 3.01 -13.61
N LYS A 78 -1.10 2.37 -14.78
CA LYS A 78 -1.41 0.94 -14.93
C LYS A 78 -0.49 0.09 -14.04
N ASN A 79 0.80 0.38 -13.98
CA ASN A 79 1.76 -0.34 -13.16
C ASN A 79 1.45 -0.19 -11.66
N PHE A 80 1.16 1.03 -11.21
CA PHE A 80 0.70 1.28 -9.85
C PHE A 80 -0.58 0.50 -9.50
N ARG A 81 -1.58 0.53 -10.39
CA ARG A 81 -2.82 -0.23 -10.21
C ARG A 81 -2.58 -1.73 -10.09
N LEU A 82 -1.70 -2.29 -10.92
CA LEU A 82 -1.34 -3.71 -10.84
C LEU A 82 -0.66 -4.03 -9.51
N LEU A 83 0.24 -3.18 -9.06
CA LEU A 83 0.97 -3.37 -7.80
C LEU A 83 0.03 -3.40 -6.58
N VAL A 84 -0.95 -2.48 -6.52
CA VAL A 84 -1.96 -2.45 -5.45
C VAL A 84 -2.91 -3.63 -5.55
N LYS A 85 -3.41 -3.95 -6.75
CA LYS A 85 -4.32 -5.09 -6.95
C LYS A 85 -3.66 -6.43 -6.63
N GLN A 86 -2.38 -6.60 -6.93
CA GLN A 86 -1.62 -7.79 -6.53
C GLN A 86 -1.57 -7.95 -5.01
N ARG A 87 -1.36 -6.86 -4.26
CA ARG A 87 -1.42 -6.86 -2.79
C ARG A 87 -2.82 -7.26 -2.30
N LEU A 88 -3.86 -6.64 -2.84
CA LEU A 88 -5.26 -6.93 -2.48
C LEU A 88 -5.68 -8.37 -2.83
N TYR A 89 -5.09 -8.94 -3.88
CA TYR A 89 -5.35 -10.31 -4.30
C TYR A 89 -4.58 -11.36 -3.48
N ALA A 90 -3.45 -11.00 -2.87
CA ALA A 90 -2.58 -11.95 -2.16
C ALA A 90 -3.30 -12.78 -1.06
N PRO A 91 -4.19 -12.20 -0.22
CA PRO A 91 -4.94 -12.99 0.77
C PRO A 91 -5.87 -14.05 0.15
N LEU A 92 -6.37 -13.81 -1.07
CA LEU A 92 -7.25 -14.74 -1.78
C LEU A 92 -6.50 -15.97 -2.32
N GLN A 93 -5.17 -15.90 -2.41
CA GLN A 93 -4.32 -17.02 -2.83
C GLN A 93 -3.93 -17.95 -1.69
N PHE A 94 -4.19 -17.59 -0.43
CA PHE A 94 -3.91 -18.47 0.69
C PHE A 94 -4.77 -19.73 0.63
N ASP A 95 -4.25 -20.88 1.08
CA ASP A 95 -5.04 -22.10 1.17
C ASP A 95 -6.28 -21.91 2.04
N LYS A 96 -7.32 -22.71 1.80
CA LYS A 96 -8.61 -22.62 2.50
C LYS A 96 -8.48 -22.57 4.02
N ARG A 97 -7.60 -23.39 4.60
CA ARG A 97 -7.32 -23.40 6.05
C ARG A 97 -6.85 -22.02 6.55
N ARG A 98 -5.94 -21.39 5.82
CA ARG A 98 -5.37 -20.09 6.18
C ARG A 98 -6.36 -18.95 5.95
N ARG A 99 -7.24 -19.04 4.93
CA ARG A 99 -8.34 -18.08 4.75
C ARG A 99 -9.36 -18.16 5.89
N LEU A 100 -9.74 -19.38 6.31
CA LEU A 100 -10.66 -19.58 7.44
C LEU A 100 -10.08 -19.07 8.77
N GLN A 101 -8.76 -19.16 8.97
CA GLN A 101 -8.08 -18.58 10.15
C GLN A 101 -8.11 -17.05 10.19
N LEU A 102 -8.26 -16.38 9.05
CA LEU A 102 -8.40 -14.91 8.99
C LEU A 102 -9.80 -14.46 9.43
N ALA A 103 -10.73 -15.39 9.66
CA ALA A 103 -12.10 -15.14 10.10
C ALA A 103 -12.89 -14.14 9.24
N ASP A 104 -12.46 -13.90 7.99
CA ASP A 104 -13.16 -13.04 7.04
C ASP A 104 -13.95 -13.93 6.05
N PRO A 105 -15.28 -14.06 6.21
CA PRO A 105 -16.11 -14.89 5.34
C PRO A 105 -16.15 -14.36 3.90
N THR A 106 -15.79 -13.09 3.69
CA THR A 106 -15.71 -12.47 2.36
C THR A 106 -14.59 -13.10 1.53
N LEU A 107 -13.47 -13.51 2.14
CA LEU A 107 -12.33 -14.08 1.41
C LEU A 107 -12.67 -15.40 0.71
N GLU A 108 -13.49 -16.25 1.32
CA GLU A 108 -13.87 -17.52 0.70
C GLU A 108 -14.81 -17.29 -0.49
N ALA A 109 -15.81 -16.41 -0.34
CA ALA A 109 -16.71 -16.05 -1.43
C ALA A 109 -15.97 -15.42 -2.63
N LEU A 110 -14.98 -14.57 -2.35
CA LEU A 110 -14.14 -13.94 -3.37
C LEU A 110 -13.13 -14.92 -4.00
N ALA A 111 -12.70 -15.96 -3.28
CA ALA A 111 -11.81 -16.97 -3.84
C ALA A 111 -12.53 -17.86 -4.87
N THR A 112 -13.82 -18.16 -4.66
CA THR A 112 -14.62 -19.06 -5.50
C THR A 112 -15.32 -18.38 -6.68
N ASP A 113 -15.53 -17.06 -6.62
CA ASP A 113 -16.29 -16.30 -7.62
C ASP A 113 -15.41 -15.24 -8.32
N PRO A 114 -14.99 -15.49 -9.58
CA PRO A 114 -14.14 -14.56 -10.32
C PRO A 114 -14.75 -13.18 -10.57
N GLU A 115 -16.07 -13.08 -10.75
CA GLU A 115 -16.74 -11.81 -11.03
C GLU A 115 -16.84 -10.94 -9.78
N LYS A 116 -17.27 -11.54 -8.66
CA LYS A 116 -17.27 -10.85 -7.36
C LYS A 116 -15.88 -10.40 -6.97
N ARG A 117 -14.87 -11.25 -7.19
CA ARG A 117 -13.46 -10.90 -6.99
C ARG A 117 -13.02 -9.71 -7.83
N LYS A 118 -13.33 -9.70 -9.12
CA LYS A 118 -12.97 -8.59 -10.01
C LYS A 118 -13.61 -7.28 -9.56
N LYS A 119 -14.89 -7.32 -9.16
CA LYS A 119 -15.62 -6.16 -8.63
C LYS A 119 -14.98 -5.66 -7.34
N TYR A 120 -14.76 -6.56 -6.38
CA TYR A 120 -14.11 -6.26 -5.10
C TYR A 120 -12.73 -5.62 -5.28
N LEU A 121 -11.85 -6.21 -6.08
CA LEU A 121 -10.51 -5.68 -6.31
C LEU A 121 -10.52 -4.29 -6.98
N SER A 122 -11.54 -3.96 -7.77
CA SER A 122 -11.70 -2.63 -8.34
C SER A 122 -12.18 -1.61 -7.31
N THR A 123 -13.24 -1.92 -6.55
CA THR A 123 -13.75 -1.05 -5.48
C THR A 123 -12.69 -0.80 -4.40
N GLN A 124 -11.98 -1.85 -3.97
CA GLN A 124 -10.91 -1.71 -2.98
C GLN A 124 -9.71 -0.93 -3.51
N TYR A 125 -9.42 -1.04 -4.82
CA TYR A 125 -8.38 -0.23 -5.43
C TYR A 125 -8.74 1.26 -5.41
N GLU A 126 -9.99 1.62 -5.74
CA GLU A 126 -10.47 3.00 -5.70
C GLU A 126 -10.39 3.59 -4.29
N TYR A 127 -10.84 2.85 -3.27
CA TYR A 127 -10.71 3.26 -1.87
C TYR A 127 -9.25 3.47 -1.45
N VAL A 128 -8.35 2.56 -1.84
CA VAL A 128 -6.91 2.69 -1.53
C VAL A 128 -6.29 3.90 -2.24
N LEU A 129 -6.67 4.16 -3.50
CA LEU A 129 -6.18 5.30 -4.26
C LEU A 129 -6.61 6.61 -3.60
N GLU A 130 -7.89 6.74 -3.28
CA GLU A 130 -8.43 7.92 -2.59
C GLU A 130 -7.75 8.15 -1.24
N HIS A 131 -7.57 7.08 -0.45
CA HIS A 131 -6.83 7.13 0.81
C HIS A 131 -5.42 7.67 0.62
N TYR A 132 -4.65 7.12 -0.34
CA TYR A 132 -3.28 7.58 -0.58
C TYR A 132 -3.20 9.01 -1.11
N GLU A 133 -4.13 9.43 -1.98
CA GLU A 133 -4.22 10.83 -2.41
C GLU A 133 -4.46 11.77 -1.22
N ASN A 134 -5.32 11.38 -0.28
CA ASN A 134 -5.58 12.16 0.93
C ASN A 134 -4.34 12.24 1.83
N ILE A 135 -3.57 11.14 1.97
CA ILE A 135 -2.29 11.14 2.68
C ILE A 135 -1.30 12.10 2.02
N LEU A 136 -1.15 12.04 0.69
CA LEU A 136 -0.23 12.93 -0.02
C LEU A 136 -0.63 14.41 0.10
N ARG A 137 -1.92 14.72 -0.04
CA ARG A 137 -2.44 16.08 0.18
C ARG A 137 -2.16 16.58 1.61
N ALA A 138 -2.29 15.71 2.61
CA ALA A 138 -1.96 16.06 3.99
C ALA A 138 -0.45 16.25 4.17
N PHE A 139 0.36 15.34 3.61
CA PHE A 139 1.81 15.37 3.71
C PHE A 139 2.41 16.64 3.11
N ASP A 140 1.92 17.07 1.94
CA ASP A 140 2.39 18.30 1.30
C ASP A 140 2.05 19.55 2.14
N LYS A 141 0.89 19.57 2.82
CA LYS A 141 0.50 20.68 3.70
C LYS A 141 1.36 20.85 4.95
N TYR A 142 1.97 19.77 5.45
CA TYR A 142 2.82 19.80 6.65
C TYR A 142 4.31 20.01 6.35
N LYS A 143 4.68 20.04 5.06
CA LYS A 143 6.06 20.22 4.61
C LYS A 143 6.44 21.70 4.39
N ASP A 144 5.43 22.56 4.29
CA ASP A 144 5.55 24.04 4.29
C ASP A 144 5.54 24.60 5.72
#